data_AF-A0A845YJV1-F1
#
_entry.id   AF-A0A845YJV1-F1
#
_cell.length_a   1.000
_cell.length_b   1.000
_cell.length_c   1.000
_cell.angle_alpha   90.00
_cell.angle_beta   90.00
_cell.angle_gamma   90.00
#
_symmetry.space_group_name_H-M   'P 1'
#
loop_
_entity.id
_entity.type
_entity.pdbx_description
1 polymer ?
#
loop_
_entity_poly.entity_id
_entity_poly.type
_entity_poly.pdbx_seq_one_letter_code
_entity_poly.pdbx_strand_id
1 'polypeptide(L)'
;MGTALLPVSPERIKRPRILLIDEIDKSDIDLPNDLLHTFEEGRYRIDELERIKEVLSTVEVGTSYIQTSVTAAITNGQVQCNAFPFVILTSNGERDFPPPFLRRCIRLEMEEPDPKELADIVSRHLQRLDPDVLTKAQPLLNAFVEKRSSEELATDQLLNAIYLLLQKAIPAADVENNDLLDKLLKPLSGPGA
;
A
#
# COMPACT_ATOMS: atom_id res chain seq x y z
N MET A 1 6.85 8.77 10.96
CA MET A 1 5.44 8.48 11.35
C MET A 1 4.67 9.78 11.28
N GLY A 2 3.65 9.89 10.41
CA GLY A 2 2.98 11.16 10.13
C GLY A 2 2.10 11.65 11.27
N THR A 3 1.02 12.36 10.93
CA THR A 3 0.11 12.92 11.93
C THR A 3 -0.58 11.88 12.81
N ALA A 4 -0.54 10.58 12.48
CA ALA A 4 -1.20 9.47 13.19
C ALA A 4 -0.90 9.39 14.70
N LEU A 5 0.31 9.76 15.13
CA LEU A 5 0.71 9.78 16.54
C LEU A 5 0.61 11.15 17.20
N LEU A 6 0.29 12.22 16.45
CA LEU A 6 0.23 13.57 17.03
C LEU A 6 -0.85 13.66 18.11
N PRO A 7 -0.58 14.34 19.22
CA PRO A 7 -1.62 14.64 20.19
C PRO A 7 -2.72 15.47 19.50
N VAL A 8 -3.96 15.04 19.67
CA VAL A 8 -5.12 15.75 19.08
C VAL A 8 -5.51 16.90 20.00
N SER A 9 -5.90 18.04 19.41
CA SER A 9 -6.48 19.17 20.16
C SER A 9 -7.61 18.69 21.07
N PRO A 10 -7.78 19.25 22.29
CA PRO A 10 -8.83 18.87 23.23
C PRO A 10 -10.25 18.84 22.63
N GLU A 11 -10.48 19.63 21.58
CA GLU A 11 -11.77 19.77 20.90
C GLU A 11 -12.03 18.69 19.84
N ARG A 12 -11.00 17.91 19.46
CA ARG A 12 -11.16 16.78 18.54
C ARG A 12 -11.47 15.49 19.30
N ILE A 13 -12.40 14.71 18.75
CA ILE A 13 -12.76 13.41 19.29
C ILE A 13 -11.50 12.53 19.35
N LYS A 14 -11.18 12.02 20.54
CA LYS A 14 -10.08 11.08 20.83
C LYS A 14 -10.35 9.71 20.20
N ARG A 15 -10.36 9.64 18.86
CA ARG A 15 -10.49 8.37 18.13
C ARG A 15 -9.11 7.91 17.65
N PRO A 16 -8.83 6.60 17.69
CA PRO A 16 -7.65 6.07 17.05
C PRO A 16 -7.70 6.40 15.55
N ARG A 17 -6.57 6.80 14.98
CA ARG A 17 -6.42 7.01 13.53
C ARG A 17 -5.91 5.72 12.90
N ILE A 18 -6.15 5.58 11.60
CA ILE A 18 -5.53 4.52 10.81
C ILE A 18 -4.18 5.05 10.30
N LEU A 19 -3.12 4.29 10.51
CA LEU A 19 -1.80 4.52 9.91
C LEU A 19 -1.53 3.39 8.92
N LEU A 20 -1.51 3.72 7.63
CA LEU A 20 -1.03 2.82 6.59
C LEU A 20 0.45 3.12 6.33
N ILE A 21 1.31 2.13 6.49
CA ILE A 21 2.69 2.17 6.03
C ILE A 21 2.76 1.22 4.83
N ASP A 22 2.92 1.81 3.66
CA ASP A 22 2.98 1.06 2.41
C ASP A 22 4.41 0.62 2.13
N GLU A 23 4.58 -0.59 1.57
CA GLU A 23 5.86 -1.16 1.13
C GLU A 23 6.99 -0.98 2.16
N ILE A 24 6.74 -1.42 3.40
CA ILE A 24 7.70 -1.25 4.52
C ILE A 24 9.03 -1.99 4.28
N ASP A 25 9.06 -2.95 3.37
CA ASP A 25 10.28 -3.64 2.94
C ASP A 25 11.23 -2.75 2.12
N LYS A 26 10.72 -1.69 1.48
CA LYS A 26 11.54 -0.70 0.76
C LYS A 26 12.12 0.39 1.66
N SER A 27 11.75 0.41 2.94
CA SER A 27 12.30 1.38 3.89
C SER A 27 13.77 1.11 4.23
N ASP A 28 14.37 2.05 4.96
CA ASP A 28 15.65 1.80 5.65
C ASP A 28 15.62 0.49 6.46
N ILE A 29 16.77 -0.17 6.56
CA ILE A 29 16.95 -1.45 7.25
C ILE A 29 16.68 -1.34 8.75
N ASP A 30 16.92 -0.16 9.34
CA ASP A 30 16.75 0.07 10.78
C ASP A 30 15.29 0.41 11.14
N LEU A 31 14.49 0.88 10.19
CA LEU A 31 13.13 1.35 10.44
C LEU A 31 12.23 0.31 11.15
N PRO A 32 12.19 -0.99 10.77
CA PRO A 32 11.37 -1.97 11.47
C PRO A 32 11.72 -2.08 12.96
N ASN A 33 13.01 -1.97 13.31
CA ASN A 33 13.45 -1.99 14.70
C ASN A 33 13.06 -0.71 15.43
N ASP A 34 13.22 0.45 14.80
CA ASP A 34 12.82 1.75 15.38
C ASP A 34 11.30 1.82 15.66
N LEU A 35 10.52 1.18 14.80
CA LEU A 35 9.08 1.07 14.96
C LEU A 35 8.68 0.22 16.17
N LEU A 36 9.50 -0.75 16.61
CA LEU A 36 9.21 -1.56 17.81
C LEU A 36 8.97 -0.66 19.01
N HIS A 37 9.92 0.23 19.27
CA HIS A 37 9.85 1.15 20.40
C HIS A 37 8.67 2.11 20.27
N THR A 38 8.44 2.62 19.05
CA THR A 38 7.33 3.55 18.82
C THR A 38 5.97 2.88 19.00
N PHE A 39 5.82 1.63 18.57
CA PHE A 39 4.59 0.86 18.73
C PHE A 39 4.36 0.41 20.17
N GLU A 40 5.41 0.10 20.92
CA GLU A 40 5.30 -0.26 22.33
C GLU A 40 4.93 0.94 23.21
N GLU A 41 5.56 2.08 22.98
CA GLU A 41 5.38 3.24 23.85
C GLU A 41 4.30 4.21 23.36
N GLY A 42 3.86 4.08 22.11
CA GLY A 42 2.96 5.06 21.47
C GLY A 42 3.59 6.45 21.34
N ARG A 43 4.92 6.54 21.35
CA ARG A 43 5.68 7.78 21.23
C ARG A 43 6.97 7.62 20.46
N TYR A 44 7.42 8.73 19.89
CA TYR A 44 8.76 8.87 19.33
C TYR A 44 9.35 10.22 19.71
N ARG A 45 10.66 10.34 19.54
CA ARG A 45 11.42 11.56 19.85
C ARG A 45 11.82 12.26 18.57
N ILE A 46 11.92 13.58 18.65
CA ILE A 46 12.50 14.42 17.62
C ILE A 46 13.79 14.97 18.22
N ASP A 47 14.92 14.37 17.85
CA ASP A 47 16.22 14.63 18.47
C ASP A 47 16.60 16.12 18.44
N GLU A 48 16.28 16.82 17.35
CA GLU A 48 16.51 18.26 17.21
C GLU A 48 15.78 19.06 18.28
N LEU A 49 14.55 18.67 18.62
CA LEU A 49 13.73 19.34 19.64
C LEU A 49 14.14 18.93 21.05
N GLU A 50 14.57 17.68 21.25
CA GLU A 50 15.08 17.23 22.55
C GLU A 50 16.38 17.96 22.92
N ARG A 51 17.25 18.24 21.93
CA ARG A 51 18.50 19.00 22.14
C ARG A 51 18.28 20.43 22.64
N ILE A 52 17.14 21.06 22.30
CA ILE A 52 16.85 22.46 22.67
C ILE A 52 15.84 22.60 23.81
N LYS A 53 15.40 21.50 24.43
CA LYS A 53 14.32 21.50 25.44
C LYS A 53 14.56 22.42 26.64
N GLU A 54 15.82 22.63 27.04
CA GLU A 54 16.20 23.52 28.14
C GLU A 54 15.99 25.01 27.79
N VAL A 55 16.02 25.35 26.51
CA VAL A 55 15.80 26.70 25.99
C VAL A 55 14.34 26.89 25.58
N LEU A 56 13.78 25.90 24.90
CA LEU A 56 12.44 25.89 24.35
C LEU A 56 11.78 24.54 24.65
N SER A 57 11.10 24.47 25.80
CA SER A 57 10.48 23.23 26.27
C SER A 57 9.23 22.83 25.47
N THR A 58 8.57 23.77 24.80
CA THR A 58 7.43 23.50 23.90
C THR A 58 7.63 24.23 22.58
N VAL A 59 7.49 23.49 21.48
CA VAL A 59 7.68 23.99 20.11
C VAL A 59 6.45 23.66 19.27
N GLU A 60 5.89 24.67 18.60
CA GLU A 60 4.82 24.49 17.62
C GLU A 60 5.40 24.01 16.29
N VAL A 61 4.98 22.83 15.84
CA VAL A 61 5.40 22.27 14.55
C VAL A 61 4.25 22.29 13.56
N GLY A 62 4.55 22.61 12.30
CA GLY A 62 3.59 22.49 11.21
C GLY A 62 3.21 21.02 11.00
N THR A 63 1.91 20.75 10.82
CA THR A 63 1.44 19.41 10.49
C THR A 63 1.26 19.25 8.97
N SER A 64 1.15 18.01 8.50
CA SER A 64 0.86 17.72 7.08
C SER A 64 -0.58 18.09 6.66
N TYR A 65 -1.40 18.66 7.54
CA TYR A 65 -2.74 19.11 7.23
C TYR A 65 -2.72 20.47 6.50
N ILE A 66 -2.27 20.44 5.24
CA ILE A 66 -2.04 21.60 4.37
C ILE A 66 -3.25 22.54 4.28
N GLN A 67 -4.47 21.99 4.33
CA GLN A 67 -5.71 22.76 4.17
C GLN A 67 -6.14 23.54 5.42
N THR A 68 -5.56 23.24 6.59
CA THR A 68 -6.12 23.72 7.88
C THR A 68 -5.12 24.54 8.71
N SER A 69 -3.89 24.74 8.26
CA SER A 69 -2.81 25.41 9.00
C SER A 69 -2.68 24.93 10.45
N VAL A 70 -2.97 23.65 10.69
CA VAL A 70 -2.93 23.07 12.04
C VAL A 70 -1.48 22.89 12.42
N THR A 71 -1.11 23.44 13.57
CA THR A 71 0.16 23.16 14.25
C THR A 71 -0.08 22.16 15.37
N ALA A 72 1.00 21.52 15.81
CA ALA A 72 1.00 20.68 17.00
C ALA A 72 2.06 21.19 17.99
N ALA A 73 1.64 21.39 19.24
CA ALA A 73 2.55 21.67 20.34
C ALA A 73 3.30 20.38 20.71
N ILE A 74 4.62 20.39 20.54
CA ILE A 74 5.51 19.30 20.95
C ILE A 74 6.28 19.73 22.19
N THR A 75 6.10 19.00 23.29
CA THR A 75 6.76 19.28 24.56
C THR A 75 7.96 18.35 24.75
N ASN A 76 9.10 18.91 25.18
CA ASN A 76 10.36 18.22 25.44
C ASN A 76 10.88 17.38 24.25
N GLY A 77 10.52 17.76 23.02
CA GLY A 77 10.87 17.01 21.81
C GLY A 77 10.22 15.63 21.68
N GLN A 78 9.16 15.36 22.45
CA GLN A 78 8.48 14.06 22.42
C GLN A 78 7.09 14.18 21.81
N VAL A 79 6.78 13.25 20.90
CA VAL A 79 5.44 13.10 20.31
C VAL A 79 4.80 11.87 20.92
N GLN A 80 3.71 12.04 21.66
CA GLN A 80 2.96 10.96 22.29
C GLN A 80 1.51 10.97 21.80
N CYS A 81 1.00 9.81 21.38
CA CYS A 81 -0.39 9.70 20.99
C CYS A 81 -1.33 9.67 22.20
N ASN A 82 -2.49 10.35 22.11
CA ASN A 82 -3.56 10.20 23.09
C ASN A 82 -4.40 8.92 22.88
N ALA A 83 -4.43 8.40 21.65
CA ALA A 83 -5.08 7.16 21.28
C ALA A 83 -4.17 6.45 20.29
N PHE A 84 -3.79 5.21 20.61
CA PHE A 84 -2.88 4.43 19.77
C PHE A 84 -3.54 4.15 18.41
N PRO A 85 -2.84 4.39 17.27
CA PRO A 85 -3.43 4.22 15.95
C PRO A 85 -3.63 2.73 15.63
N PHE A 86 -4.61 2.44 14.78
CA PHE A 86 -4.68 1.15 14.10
C PHE A 86 -3.66 1.15 12.96
N VAL A 87 -2.62 0.32 13.07
CA VAL A 87 -1.50 0.31 12.13
C VAL A 87 -1.68 -0.84 11.13
N ILE A 88 -1.68 -0.51 9.85
CA ILE A 88 -1.66 -1.44 8.73
C ILE A 88 -0.32 -1.28 8.03
N LEU A 89 0.36 -2.39 7.80
CA LEU A 89 1.64 -2.45 7.10
C LEU A 89 1.45 -3.34 5.87
N THR A 90 1.97 -2.92 4.73
CA THR A 90 2.05 -3.77 3.53
C THR A 90 3.52 -4.08 3.23
N SER A 91 3.75 -5.22 2.60
CA SER A 91 5.06 -5.67 2.13
C SER A 91 4.83 -6.59 0.94
N ASN A 92 5.73 -6.51 -0.03
CA ASN A 92 5.78 -7.39 -1.19
C ASN A 92 6.61 -8.66 -0.92
N GLY A 93 7.16 -8.80 0.29
CA GLY A 93 8.05 -9.91 0.65
C GLY A 93 9.45 -9.81 0.03
N GLU A 94 9.84 -8.63 -0.47
CA GLU A 94 11.16 -8.40 -1.08
C GLU A 94 12.30 -8.52 -0.06
N ARG A 95 11.99 -8.27 1.22
CA ARG A 95 12.96 -8.30 2.33
C ARG A 95 12.35 -8.96 3.57
N ASP A 96 13.14 -9.84 4.20
CA ASP A 96 12.79 -10.43 5.49
C ASP A 96 12.83 -9.40 6.62
N PHE A 97 11.83 -9.46 7.51
CA PHE A 97 11.80 -8.66 8.73
C PHE A 97 12.37 -9.41 9.93
N PRO A 98 12.99 -8.69 10.90
CA PRO A 98 13.47 -9.29 12.13
C PRO A 98 12.34 -10.05 12.87
N PRO A 99 12.61 -11.25 13.43
CA PRO A 99 11.60 -11.99 14.19
C PRO A 99 10.93 -11.21 15.33
N PRO A 100 11.61 -10.31 16.07
CA PRO A 100 10.95 -9.45 17.07
C PRO A 100 9.85 -8.56 16.48
N PHE A 101 10.03 -8.06 15.27
CA PHE A 101 9.04 -7.24 14.57
C PHE A 101 7.83 -8.09 14.17
N LEU A 102 8.07 -9.22 13.52
CA LEU A 102 7.01 -10.13 13.08
C LEU A 102 6.13 -10.63 14.23
N ARG A 103 6.69 -10.87 15.42
CA ARG A 103 5.93 -11.31 16.61
C ARG A 103 4.95 -10.27 17.16
N ARG A 104 5.08 -9.00 16.76
CA ARG A 104 4.17 -7.90 17.15
C ARG A 104 3.14 -7.57 16.08
N CYS A 105 3.17 -8.29 14.95
CA CYS A 105 2.26 -8.10 13.84
C CYS A 105 1.27 -9.28 13.75
N ILE A 106 0.00 -8.98 13.44
CA ILE A 106 -0.92 -9.98 12.92
C ILE A 106 -0.61 -10.11 11.43
N ARG A 107 -0.15 -11.30 11.01
CA ARG A 107 0.21 -11.57 9.63
C ARG A 107 -1.02 -12.03 8.85
N LEU A 108 -1.26 -11.36 7.73
CA LEU A 108 -2.20 -11.79 6.70
C LEU A 108 -1.41 -11.93 5.41
N GLU A 109 -1.30 -13.16 4.92
CA GLU A 109 -0.71 -13.43 3.61
C GLU A 109 -1.82 -13.34 2.56
N MET A 110 -1.62 -12.50 1.55
CA MET A 110 -2.55 -12.39 0.42
C MET A 110 -2.19 -13.47 -0.58
N GLU A 111 -3.02 -14.50 -0.67
CA GLU A 111 -2.90 -15.53 -1.70
C GLU A 111 -3.25 -14.96 -3.06
N GLU A 112 -2.69 -15.58 -4.09
CA GLU A 112 -2.98 -15.19 -5.46
C GLU A 112 -4.39 -15.63 -5.84
N PRO A 113 -5.20 -14.73 -6.43
CA PRO A 113 -6.61 -15.02 -6.70
C PRO A 113 -6.75 -16.19 -7.67
N ASP A 114 -7.69 -17.07 -7.35
CA ASP A 114 -8.02 -18.21 -8.22
C ASP A 114 -8.76 -17.75 -9.50
N PRO A 115 -8.96 -18.61 -10.51
CA PRO A 115 -9.63 -18.22 -11.75
C PRO A 115 -11.05 -17.65 -11.57
N LYS A 116 -11.78 -18.07 -10.54
CA LYS A 116 -13.11 -17.54 -10.22
C LYS A 116 -13.01 -16.18 -9.55
N GLU A 117 -12.09 -16.02 -8.61
CA GLU A 117 -11.82 -14.74 -7.95
C GLU A 117 -11.31 -13.69 -8.95
N LEU A 118 -10.44 -14.08 -9.90
CA LEU A 118 -10.01 -13.23 -11.00
C LEU A 118 -11.18 -12.78 -11.87
N ALA A 119 -12.10 -13.69 -12.21
CA ALA A 119 -13.31 -13.33 -12.95
C ALA A 119 -14.19 -12.34 -12.14
N ASP A 120 -14.34 -12.56 -10.84
CA ASP A 120 -15.07 -11.65 -9.95
C ASP A 120 -14.40 -10.27 -9.86
N ILE A 121 -13.08 -10.22 -9.78
CA ILE A 121 -12.28 -8.99 -9.81
C ILE A 121 -12.53 -8.26 -11.13
N VAL A 122 -12.39 -8.92 -12.27
CA VAL A 122 -12.63 -8.35 -13.60
C VAL A 122 -14.05 -7.80 -13.70
N SER A 123 -15.04 -8.59 -13.31
CA SER A 123 -16.45 -8.20 -13.34
C SER A 123 -16.68 -6.93 -12.52
N ARG A 124 -16.23 -6.90 -11.26
CA ARG A 124 -16.47 -5.74 -10.38
C ARG A 124 -15.78 -4.46 -10.88
N HIS A 125 -14.61 -4.58 -11.50
CA HIS A 125 -13.87 -3.42 -12.00
C HIS A 125 -14.41 -2.91 -13.34
N LEU A 126 -14.85 -3.79 -14.24
CA LEU A 126 -15.10 -3.46 -15.65
C LEU A 126 -16.55 -3.66 -16.11
N GLN A 127 -17.44 -4.25 -15.31
CA GLN A 127 -18.87 -4.44 -15.67
C GLN A 127 -19.59 -3.13 -16.05
N ARG A 128 -19.13 -1.99 -15.51
CA ARG A 128 -19.71 -0.68 -15.81
C ARG A 128 -19.37 -0.19 -17.21
N LEU A 129 -18.28 -0.68 -17.80
CA LEU A 129 -17.85 -0.37 -19.16
C LEU A 129 -18.59 -1.24 -20.16
N ASP A 130 -18.74 -2.53 -19.85
CA ASP A 130 -19.40 -3.50 -20.72
C ASP A 130 -20.09 -4.60 -19.89
N PRO A 131 -21.42 -4.75 -19.98
CA PRO A 131 -22.15 -5.81 -19.28
C PRO A 131 -21.70 -7.23 -19.68
N ASP A 132 -21.17 -7.40 -20.90
CA ASP A 132 -20.69 -8.68 -21.43
C ASP A 132 -19.17 -8.85 -21.26
N VAL A 133 -18.54 -8.08 -20.35
CA VAL A 133 -17.09 -8.08 -20.15
C VAL A 133 -16.53 -9.47 -19.88
N LEU A 134 -17.21 -10.29 -19.07
CA LEU A 134 -16.73 -11.63 -18.73
C LEU A 134 -16.62 -12.54 -19.96
N THR A 135 -17.62 -12.50 -20.83
CA THR A 135 -17.61 -13.27 -22.09
C THR A 135 -16.43 -12.85 -22.97
N LYS A 136 -16.17 -11.55 -23.06
CA LYS A 136 -15.07 -10.99 -23.87
C LYS A 136 -13.69 -11.20 -23.24
N ALA A 137 -13.61 -11.21 -21.90
CA ALA A 137 -12.38 -11.37 -21.13
C ALA A 137 -11.98 -12.84 -20.94
N GLN A 138 -12.89 -13.80 -21.17
CA GLN A 138 -12.63 -15.22 -20.93
C GLN A 138 -11.36 -15.75 -21.63
N PRO A 139 -11.06 -15.40 -22.90
CA PRO A 139 -9.81 -15.83 -23.55
C PRO A 139 -8.57 -15.28 -22.84
N LEU A 140 -8.62 -14.01 -22.41
CA LEU A 140 -7.53 -13.36 -21.67
C LEU A 140 -7.34 -13.97 -20.29
N LEU A 141 -8.43 -14.25 -19.57
CA LEU A 141 -8.40 -14.88 -18.25
C LEU A 141 -7.73 -16.26 -18.33
N ASN A 142 -8.10 -17.07 -19.31
CA ASN A 142 -7.51 -18.40 -19.49
C ASN A 142 -6.01 -18.30 -19.81
N ALA A 143 -5.62 -17.43 -20.74
CA ALA A 143 -4.23 -17.22 -21.11
C ALA A 143 -3.39 -16.67 -19.94
N PHE A 144 -3.95 -15.75 -19.16
CA PHE A 144 -3.31 -15.19 -17.96
C PHE A 144 -3.08 -16.27 -16.90
N VAL A 145 -4.10 -17.08 -16.60
CA VAL A 145 -3.99 -18.18 -15.62
C VAL A 145 -2.93 -19.20 -16.05
N GLU A 146 -2.89 -19.55 -17.35
CA GLU A 146 -1.89 -20.47 -17.88
C GLU A 146 -0.48 -19.91 -17.72
N LYS A 147 -0.25 -18.65 -18.13
CA LYS A 147 1.06 -18.01 -18.07
C LYS A 147 1.56 -17.71 -16.66
N ARG A 148 0.65 -17.37 -15.75
CA ARG A 148 0.98 -17.08 -14.34
C ARG A 148 1.60 -18.27 -13.62
N SER A 149 1.46 -19.48 -14.15
CA SER A 149 2.15 -20.66 -13.62
C SER A 149 3.67 -20.63 -13.85
N SER A 150 4.13 -19.89 -14.87
CA SER A 150 5.55 -19.82 -15.28
C SER A 150 6.14 -18.42 -15.24
N GLU A 151 5.31 -17.38 -15.21
CA GLU A 151 5.71 -15.97 -15.27
C GLU A 151 5.10 -15.18 -14.09
N GLU A 152 5.85 -14.20 -13.57
CA GLU A 152 5.33 -13.24 -12.59
C GLU A 152 4.41 -12.23 -13.28
N LEU A 153 3.11 -12.46 -13.18
CA LEU A 153 2.08 -11.60 -13.73
C LEU A 153 1.19 -11.04 -12.63
N ALA A 154 0.97 -9.73 -12.67
CA ALA A 154 0.16 -9.03 -11.70
C ALA A 154 -1.29 -8.84 -12.21
N THR A 155 -2.25 -8.86 -11.28
CA THR A 155 -3.68 -8.78 -11.61
C THR A 155 -4.05 -7.46 -12.31
N ASP A 156 -3.31 -6.38 -12.04
CA ASP A 156 -3.46 -5.09 -12.72
C ASP A 156 -3.13 -5.18 -14.23
N GLN A 157 -2.14 -5.99 -14.62
CA GLN A 157 -1.81 -6.23 -16.03
C GLN A 157 -2.99 -6.87 -16.77
N LEU A 158 -3.65 -7.85 -16.16
CA LEU A 158 -4.87 -8.45 -16.68
C LEU A 158 -5.98 -7.41 -16.85
N LEU A 159 -6.23 -6.60 -15.82
CA LEU A 159 -7.27 -5.56 -15.86
C LEU A 159 -7.00 -4.54 -16.96
N ASN A 160 -5.75 -4.11 -17.12
CA ASN A 160 -5.34 -3.18 -18.17
C ASN A 160 -5.49 -3.80 -19.57
N ALA A 161 -5.11 -5.06 -19.75
CA ALA A 161 -5.28 -5.77 -21.03
C ALA A 161 -6.77 -5.85 -21.43
N ILE A 162 -7.65 -6.25 -20.49
CA ILE A 162 -9.09 -6.32 -20.75
C ILE A 162 -9.65 -4.93 -21.03
N TYR A 163 -9.24 -3.90 -20.27
CA TYR A 163 -9.67 -2.53 -20.50
C TYR A 163 -9.34 -2.05 -21.93
N LEU A 164 -8.14 -2.32 -22.43
CA LEU A 164 -7.72 -1.97 -23.79
C LEU A 164 -8.54 -2.71 -24.86
N LEU A 165 -8.90 -3.98 -24.63
CA LEU A 165 -9.80 -4.72 -25.52
C LEU A 165 -11.19 -4.08 -25.59
N LEU A 166 -11.77 -3.71 -24.45
CA LEU A 166 -13.11 -3.13 -24.39
C LEU A 166 -13.20 -1.77 -25.09
N GLN A 167 -12.13 -0.97 -25.04
CA GLN A 167 -12.09 0.33 -25.72
C GLN A 167 -11.90 0.24 -27.24
N LYS A 168 -11.81 -0.97 -27.81
CA LYS A 168 -11.51 -1.20 -29.23
C LYS A 168 -10.19 -0.53 -29.67
N ALA A 169 -9.29 -0.27 -28.73
CA ALA A 169 -7.92 0.12 -29.05
C ALA A 169 -7.18 -1.02 -29.76
N ILE A 170 -7.71 -2.25 -29.61
CA ILE A 170 -7.23 -3.48 -30.23
C ILE A 170 -8.39 -4.16 -30.98
N PRO A 171 -8.26 -4.46 -32.28
CA PRO A 171 -9.23 -5.27 -33.03
C PRO A 171 -9.35 -6.68 -32.44
N ALA A 172 -10.56 -7.24 -32.34
CA ALA A 172 -10.79 -8.59 -31.80
C ALA A 172 -9.99 -9.69 -32.52
N ALA A 173 -9.70 -9.51 -33.82
CA ALA A 173 -8.87 -10.43 -34.61
C ALA A 173 -7.40 -10.47 -34.15
N ASP A 174 -6.90 -9.40 -33.53
CA ASP A 174 -5.53 -9.33 -33.01
C ASP A 174 -5.40 -9.97 -31.62
N VAL A 175 -6.52 -10.22 -30.93
CA VAL A 175 -6.58 -10.93 -29.64
C VAL A 175 -6.42 -12.44 -29.81
N GLU A 176 -6.91 -12.98 -30.93
CA GLU A 176 -6.65 -14.37 -31.32
C GLU A 176 -5.17 -14.59 -31.71
N ASN A 177 -4.44 -13.50 -31.97
CA ASN A 177 -3.03 -13.52 -32.27
C ASN A 177 -2.24 -13.47 -30.95
N ASN A 178 -1.72 -14.62 -30.52
CA ASN A 178 -0.96 -14.78 -29.27
C ASN A 178 0.15 -13.71 -29.09
N ASP A 179 0.70 -13.19 -30.18
CA ASP A 179 1.73 -12.14 -30.18
C ASP A 179 1.29 -10.82 -29.51
N LEU A 180 0.01 -10.44 -29.59
CA LEU A 180 -0.48 -9.23 -28.92
C LEU A 180 -0.68 -9.46 -27.42
N LEU A 181 -1.12 -10.65 -27.05
CA LEU A 181 -1.25 -11.08 -25.65
C LEU A 181 0.12 -11.17 -24.98
N ASP A 182 1.11 -11.70 -25.69
CA ASP A 182 2.51 -11.76 -25.27
C ASP A 182 3.11 -10.35 -25.07
N LYS A 183 2.71 -9.37 -25.88
CA LYS A 183 3.16 -7.99 -25.74
C LYS A 183 2.50 -7.24 -24.59
N LEU A 184 1.23 -7.53 -24.29
CA LEU A 184 0.47 -6.87 -23.23
C LEU A 184 0.75 -7.46 -21.86
N LEU A 185 1.00 -8.76 -21.77
CA LEU A 185 1.32 -9.49 -20.55
C LEU A 185 2.83 -9.65 -20.35
N LYS A 186 3.62 -8.64 -20.74
CA LYS A 186 5.07 -8.71 -20.50
C LYS A 186 5.34 -8.74 -18.98
N PRO A 187 6.22 -9.63 -18.50
CA PRO A 187 6.56 -9.70 -17.08
C PRO A 187 7.22 -8.38 -16.63
N LEU A 188 6.96 -8.00 -15.38
CA LEU A 188 7.53 -6.80 -14.75
C LEU A 188 9.04 -6.95 -14.47
N SER A 189 9.53 -8.19 -14.48
CA SER A 189 10.93 -8.55 -14.20
C SER A 189 11.72 -8.72 -15.51
N GLY A 190 12.38 -7.65 -15.96
CA GLY A 190 13.37 -7.69 -17.04
C GLY A 190 14.50 -6.69 -16.76
N PRO A 191 15.76 -6.96 -17.17
CA PRO A 191 16.88 -6.03 -16.96
C PRO A 191 16.69 -4.80 -17.85
N GLY A 192 16.02 -3.78 -17.32
CA GLY A 192 15.71 -2.56 -18.07
C GLY A 192 14.54 -1.72 -17.53
N ALA A 193 14.30 -1.72 -16.22
CA ALA A 193 13.53 -0.69 -15.52
C ALA A 193 14.40 -0.08 -14.41
#